data_AF-A0A7W1W850-F1
#
_entry.id   AF-A0A7W1W850-F1
#
_cell.length_a   1.000
_cell.length_b   1.000
_cell.length_c   1.000
_cell.angle_alpha   90.00
_cell.angle_beta   90.00
_cell.angle_gamma   90.00
#
_symmetry.space_group_name_H-M   'P 1'
#
loop_
_entity.id
_entity.type
_entity.pdbx_description
1 polymer ?
#
loop_
_entity_poly.entity_id
_entity_poly.type
_entity_poly.pdbx_seq_one_letter_code
_entity_poly.pdbx_strand_id
1 'polypeptide(L)' 'MSFNQTIFMTGFPGFIARRLVARLAERDTQFFLLVQKNFIEKAMRDVENIVQKTGAPLE' A
#
# COMPACT_ATOMS: atom_id res chain seq x y z
N MET A 1 -3.07 -15.96 -6.44
CA MET A 1 -2.20 -15.04 -7.21
C MET A 1 -0.76 -15.48 -7.04
N SER A 2 0.06 -15.42 -8.08
CA SER A 2 1.52 -15.53 -7.94
C SER A 2 2.05 -14.11 -7.91
N PHE A 3 2.41 -13.61 -6.72
CA PHE A 3 3.09 -12.32 -6.62
C PHE A 3 4.52 -12.50 -7.14
N ASN A 4 4.91 -11.68 -8.12
CA ASN A 4 6.26 -11.71 -8.68
C ASN A 4 7.21 -10.77 -7.91
N GLN A 5 6.65 -9.87 -7.09
CA GLN A 5 7.41 -8.90 -6.34
C GLN A 5 6.78 -8.65 -4.97
N THR A 6 7.61 -8.63 -3.92
CA THR A 6 7.21 -8.27 -2.55
C THR A 6 7.97 -7.02 -2.12
N ILE A 7 7.25 -5.99 -1.68
CA ILE A 7 7.83 -4.73 -1.21
C ILE A 7 7.50 -4.53 0.26
N PHE A 8 8.53 -4.43 1.10
CA PHE A 8 8.39 -3.93 2.46
C PHE A 8 8.60 -2.41 2.48
N MET A 9 7.65 -1.66 3.03
CA MET A 9 7.73 -0.21 3.03
C MET A 9 7.42 0.40 4.40
N THR A 10 8.26 1.34 4.81
CA THR A 10 8.11 2.11 6.05
C THR A 10 7.66 3.54 5.75
N GLY A 11 7.33 4.29 6.79
CA GLY A 11 6.91 5.68 6.65
C GLY A 11 5.49 5.86 6.07
N PHE A 12 4.73 4.78 5.90
CA PHE A 12 3.31 4.82 5.55
C PHE A 12 2.47 5.12 6.81
N PRO A 13 1.40 5.94 6.74
CA PRO A 13 0.79 6.60 5.58
C PRO A 13 1.31 8.03 5.36
N GLY A 14 2.63 8.23 5.37
CA GLY A 14 3.28 9.51 5.08
C GLY A 14 3.13 9.94 3.62
N PHE A 15 3.41 11.21 3.35
CA PHE A 15 3.20 11.84 2.04
C PHE A 15 3.90 11.12 0.88
N ILE A 16 5.20 10.81 1.03
CA ILE A 16 5.99 10.15 -0.01
C ILE A 16 5.61 8.67 -0.12
N ALA A 17 5.56 7.97 1.02
CA ALA A 17 5.24 6.54 1.08
C ALA A 17 3.91 6.23 0.39
N ARG A 18 2.87 7.03 0.64
CA ARG A 18 1.56 6.87 -0.02
C ARG A 18 1.65 6.96 -1.54
N ARG A 19 2.41 7.92 -2.07
CA ARG A 19 2.58 8.10 -3.52
C ARG A 19 3.39 6.97 -4.14
N LEU A 20 4.39 6.47 -3.42
CA LEU A 20 5.18 5.32 -3.86
C LEU A 20 4.32 4.06 -3.98
N VAL A 21 3.50 3.74 -2.96
CA VAL A 21 2.56 2.61 -3.04
C VAL A 21 1.63 2.77 -4.23
N ALA A 22 1.00 3.94 -4.39
CA ALA A 22 0.10 4.18 -5.51
C ALA A 22 0.78 4.02 -6.88
N ARG A 23 2.08 4.35 -6.97
CA ARG A 23 2.87 4.28 -8.21
C ARG A 23 3.32 2.85 -8.55
N LEU A 24 3.48 2.02 -7.53
CA LEU A 24 4.03 0.65 -7.60
C LEU A 24 2.96 -0.44 -7.39
N ALA A 25 1.71 -0.05 -7.08
CA ALA A 25 0.59 -0.97 -6.90
C ALA A 25 0.13 -1.53 -8.25
N GLU A 26 0.71 -2.66 -8.62
CA GLU A 26 0.35 -3.48 -9.77
C GLU A 26 -0.26 -4.80 -9.30
N ARG A 27 -0.96 -5.54 -10.19
CA ARG A 27 -1.69 -6.76 -9.84
C ARG A 27 -0.82 -7.87 -9.24
N ASP A 28 0.46 -7.91 -9.59
CA ASP A 28 1.38 -8.99 -9.20
C ASP A 28 2.38 -8.54 -8.12
N THR A 29 2.11 -7.41 -7.43
CA THR A 29 2.96 -6.87 -6.38
C THR A 29 2.28 -6.95 -5.01
N GLN A 30 2.97 -7.54 -4.03
CA GLN A 30 2.51 -7.60 -2.64
C GLN A 30 3.22 -6.55 -1.79
N PHE A 31 2.48 -5.84 -0.94
CA PHE A 31 3.03 -4.84 -0.02
C PHE A 31 2.92 -5.27 1.44
N PHE A 32 4.01 -5.09 2.19
CA PHE A 32 4.02 -5.11 3.64
C PHE A 32 4.32 -3.70 4.16
N LEU A 33 3.32 -3.08 4.80
CA LEU A 33 3.41 -1.70 5.27
C LEU A 33 3.67 -1.67 6.77
N LEU A 34 4.83 -1.13 7.18
CA LEU A 34 5.11 -0.89 8.59
C LEU A 34 4.45 0.42 9.03
N VAL A 35 3.42 0.31 9.86
CA VAL A 35 2.58 1.42 10.30
C VAL A 35 2.65 1.54 11.83
N GLN A 36 2.85 2.76 12.33
CA GLN A 36 2.73 3.01 13.77
C GLN A 36 1.27 2.91 14.21
N LYS A 37 1.04 2.37 15.41
CA LYS A 37 -0.32 2.08 15.94
C LYS A 37 -1.31 3.24 15.76
N ASN A 38 -0.88 4.47 16.02
CA ASN A 38 -1.73 5.67 15.95
C ASN A 38 -2.18 6.04 14.52
N PHE A 39 -1.57 5.44 13.49
CA PHE A 39 -1.89 5.71 12.08
C PHE A 39 -2.58 4.56 11.38
N ILE A 40 -2.92 3.46 12.06
CA ILE A 40 -3.53 2.27 11.43
C ILE A 40 -4.80 2.64 10.65
N GLU A 41 -5.73 3.38 11.26
CA GLU A 41 -6.97 3.75 10.56
C GLU A 41 -6.72 4.61 9.32
N LYS A 42 -5.80 5.57 9.42
CA LYS A 42 -5.42 6.41 8.28
C LYS A 42 -4.77 5.57 7.19
N ALA A 43 -3.92 4.63 7.57
CA ALA A 43 -3.27 3.71 6.65
C ALA A 43 -4.30 2.85 5.91
N MET A 44 -5.27 2.27 6.61
CA MET A 44 -6.34 1.49 5.98
C MET A 44 -7.13 2.32 4.97
N ARG A 45 -7.58 3.53 5.34
CA ARG A 45 -8.26 4.44 4.42
C ARG A 45 -7.40 4.79 3.20
N ASP A 46 -6.11 5.01 3.38
CA ASP A 46 -5.21 5.32 2.27
C ASP A 46 -4.98 4.11 1.35
N VAL A 47 -4.93 2.90 1.89
CA VAL A 47 -4.86 1.65 1.10
C VAL A 47 -6.14 1.46 0.28
N GLU A 48 -7.32 1.59 0.88
CA GLU A 48 -8.61 1.51 0.17
C GLU A 48 -8.70 2.50 -0.98
N ASN A 49 -8.27 3.75 -0.74
CA ASN A 49 -8.21 4.78 -1.77
C ASN A 49 -7.24 4.44 -2.92
N ILE A 50 -6.13 3.76 -2.62
CA ILE A 50 -5.16 3.33 -3.63
C ILE A 50 -5.74 2.18 -4.44
N VAL A 51 -6.33 1.18 -3.80
CA VAL A 51 -7.00 0.05 -4.45
C VAL A 51 -8.08 0.54 -5.41
N GLN A 52 -8.93 1.47 -4.98
CA GLN A 52 -9.97 2.06 -5.85
C GLN A 52 -9.38 2.77 -7.09
N LYS A 53 -8.21 3.41 -6.96
CA LYS A 53 -7.57 4.16 -8.05
C LYS A 53 -6.77 3.30 -9.01
N THR A 54 -6.16 2.23 -8.50
CA THR A 54 -5.22 1.39 -9.25
C THR A 54 -5.86 0.11 -9.77
N GLY A 55 -7.00 -0.31 -9.19
CA GLY A 55 -7.61 -1.61 -9.47
C GLY A 55 -6.76 -2.79 -8.99
N ALA A 56 -5.73 -2.53 -8.18
CA ALA A 56 -4.95 -3.55 -7.50
C ALA A 56 -5.82 -4.25 -6.44
N PRO A 57 -5.63 -5.56 -6.19
CA PRO A 57 -6.33 -6.27 -5.13
C PRO A 57 -5.94 -5.73 -3.74
N LEU A 58 -6.83 -5.91 -2.75
CA LEU A 58 -6.65 -5.45 -1.37
C LEU A 58 -5.88 -6.48 -0.49
N GLU A 59 -5.40 -7.58 -1.07
CA GLU A 59 -4.85 -8.76 -0.38
C GLU A 59 -3.32 -8.73 -0.24
#